data_AF-A0A923I0Z8-F1
#
_entry.id   AF-A0A923I0Z8-F1
#
_cell.length_a   1.000
_cell.length_b   1.000
_cell.length_c   1.000
_cell.angle_alpha   90.00
_cell.angle_beta   90.00
_cell.angle_gamma   90.00
#
_symmetry.space_group_name_H-M   'P 1'
#
loop_
_entity.id
_entity.type
_entity.pdbx_description
1 polymer ?
#
loop_
_entity_poly.entity_id
_entity_poly.type
_entity_poly.pdbx_seq_one_letter_code
_entity_poly.pdbx_strand_id
1 'polypeptide(L)'
;MNLKCVLLLAVIAVLTACGKSETKRHLGDGVIYPPVPGSLTFSLESTDMGKIDCVIQQAGSHKILVTLKKTETEVMQTAPGAPAPRIPTQYVVSGMWEVRGDSAELSQFSKALTTCQSSPGDDGANLTTTFTTKS
;
A
#
# COMPACT_ATOMS: atom_id res chain seq x y z
N MET A 1 -20.24 -36.37 40.60
CA MET A 1 -18.79 -36.59 40.73
C MET A 1 -18.30 -37.37 39.53
N ASN A 2 -17.42 -36.78 38.70
CA ASN A 2 -16.16 -37.37 38.23
C ASN A 2 -15.63 -36.60 37.01
N LEU A 3 -14.63 -35.75 37.28
CA LEU A 3 -13.61 -35.33 36.32
C LEU A 3 -12.89 -36.57 35.78
N LYS A 4 -12.73 -36.66 34.46
CA LYS A 4 -11.60 -37.38 33.86
C LYS A 4 -11.09 -36.57 32.67
N CYS A 5 -10.14 -35.68 32.96
CA CYS A 5 -9.04 -35.40 32.04
C CYS A 5 -8.22 -36.68 31.91
N VAL A 6 -7.76 -37.05 30.71
CA VAL A 6 -6.36 -37.43 30.43
C VAL A 6 -6.14 -37.44 28.91
N LEU A 7 -5.07 -36.74 28.54
CA LEU A 7 -4.36 -36.63 27.27
C LEU A 7 -4.17 -37.94 26.49
N LEU A 8 -4.01 -37.83 25.16
CA LEU A 8 -3.07 -38.66 24.43
C LEU A 8 -2.53 -37.94 23.17
N LEU A 9 -1.29 -37.48 23.30
CA LEU A 9 -0.38 -37.18 22.20
C LEU A 9 0.09 -38.50 21.57
N ALA A 10 0.08 -38.57 20.24
CA ALA A 10 0.86 -39.58 19.50
C ALA A 10 1.54 -38.92 18.30
N VAL A 11 2.86 -38.87 18.40
CA VAL A 11 3.86 -38.43 17.43
C VAL A 11 4.19 -39.62 16.50
N ILE A 12 4.90 -39.34 15.39
CA ILE A 12 5.75 -40.26 14.57
C ILE A 12 4.99 -40.85 13.36
N ALA A 13 5.49 -40.94 12.13
CA ALA A 13 6.63 -40.35 11.40
C ALA A 13 6.50 -40.81 9.92
N VAL A 14 6.75 -39.87 8.99
CA VAL A 14 7.70 -39.95 7.86
C VAL A 14 7.64 -41.17 6.90
N LEU A 15 7.46 -40.92 5.58
CA LEU A 15 8.44 -41.16 4.49
C LEU A 15 7.79 -41.31 3.08
N THR A 16 8.16 -40.37 2.21
CA THR A 16 8.66 -40.56 0.82
C THR A 16 7.76 -41.07 -0.31
N ALA A 17 7.39 -40.15 -1.21
CA ALA A 17 7.72 -40.12 -2.64
C ALA A 17 7.27 -38.73 -3.17
N CYS A 18 8.12 -37.76 -3.55
CA CYS A 18 9.10 -37.73 -4.65
C CYS A 18 8.51 -38.15 -6.01
N GLY A 19 7.54 -37.36 -6.51
CA GLY A 19 7.16 -37.28 -7.91
C GLY A 19 7.44 -35.86 -8.42
N LYS A 20 8.20 -35.76 -9.50
CA LYS A 20 8.98 -34.61 -9.94
C LYS A 20 8.23 -33.78 -11.00
N SER A 21 8.28 -32.46 -10.82
CA SER A 21 8.23 -31.38 -11.83
C SER A 21 6.99 -31.18 -12.70
N GLU A 22 6.28 -30.06 -12.47
CA GLU A 22 6.43 -28.85 -13.30
C GLU A 22 5.71 -27.68 -12.61
N THR A 23 6.47 -26.92 -11.82
CA THR A 23 6.03 -25.63 -11.32
C THR A 23 5.94 -24.69 -12.52
N LYS A 24 4.73 -24.48 -13.05
CA LYS A 24 4.46 -23.30 -13.88
C LYS A 24 4.69 -22.08 -13.00
N ARG A 25 5.92 -21.56 -13.07
CA ARG A 25 6.26 -20.19 -12.70
C ARG A 25 5.33 -19.29 -13.52
N HIS A 26 4.23 -18.88 -12.92
CA HIS A 26 3.67 -17.59 -13.28
C HIS A 26 4.66 -16.55 -12.74
N LEU A 27 5.55 -16.12 -13.64
CA LEU A 27 6.29 -14.87 -13.51
C LEU A 27 5.25 -13.75 -13.56
N GLY A 28 4.77 -13.37 -12.39
CA GLY A 28 3.86 -12.26 -12.21
C GLY A 28 4.04 -11.74 -10.80
N ASP A 29 5.22 -11.24 -10.46
CA ASP A 29 5.41 -10.53 -9.20
C ASP A 29 6.63 -9.60 -9.32
N GLY A 30 6.37 -8.33 -9.01
CA GLY A 30 7.35 -7.27 -9.01
C GLY A 30 8.56 -7.61 -8.15
N VAL A 31 9.70 -7.13 -8.62
CA VAL A 31 11.04 -7.36 -8.07
C VAL A 31 11.07 -7.17 -6.54
N ILE A 32 11.24 -8.26 -5.79
CA ILE A 32 11.57 -8.22 -4.36
C ILE A 32 13.09 -7.97 -4.26
N TYR A 33 13.49 -6.71 -4.12
CA TYR A 33 14.87 -6.33 -3.79
C TYR A 33 15.20 -6.69 -2.32
N PRO A 34 16.48 -6.99 -2.00
CA PRO A 34 16.89 -7.53 -0.70
C PRO A 34 16.74 -6.51 0.45
N PRO A 35 16.60 -6.99 1.70
CA PRO A 35 16.45 -6.15 2.89
C PRO A 35 17.79 -5.50 3.25
N VAL A 36 18.00 -4.29 2.76
CA VAL A 36 19.08 -3.40 3.20
C VAL A 36 18.41 -2.22 3.88
N PRO A 37 18.91 -1.73 5.03
CA PRO A 37 18.40 -0.49 5.61
C PRO A 37 18.33 0.60 4.53
N GLY A 38 17.13 1.14 4.36
CA GLY A 38 16.80 2.03 3.24
C GLY A 38 15.71 3.02 3.61
N SER A 39 15.34 3.85 2.65
CA SER A 39 14.24 4.80 2.78
C SER A 39 13.28 4.64 1.62
N LEU A 40 12.00 4.42 1.95
CA LEU A 40 10.90 4.50 1.00
C LEU A 40 10.32 5.92 1.06
N THR A 41 10.23 6.58 -0.08
CA THR A 41 9.38 7.75 -0.27
C THR A 41 8.19 7.38 -1.13
N PHE A 42 7.02 7.93 -0.82
CA PHE A 42 5.83 7.76 -1.63
C PHE A 42 5.05 9.07 -1.74
N SER A 43 4.35 9.23 -2.86
CA SER A 43 3.39 10.32 -3.05
C SER A 43 2.23 9.85 -3.90
N LEU A 44 1.00 10.18 -3.48
CA LEU A 44 -0.21 9.99 -4.26
C LEU A 44 -0.84 11.36 -4.52
N GLU A 45 -1.09 11.63 -5.80
CA GLU A 45 -1.87 12.78 -6.25
C GLU A 45 -3.24 12.28 -6.74
N SER A 46 -4.32 12.90 -6.25
CA SER A 46 -5.71 12.51 -6.57
C SER A 46 -6.67 13.67 -6.31
N THR A 47 -7.75 13.76 -7.10
CA THR A 47 -8.92 14.62 -6.82
C THR A 47 -9.92 13.94 -5.88
N ASP A 48 -9.83 12.62 -5.74
CA ASP A 48 -10.64 11.81 -4.83
C ASP A 48 -9.98 11.76 -3.44
N MET A 49 -10.63 12.39 -2.47
CA MET A 49 -10.21 12.41 -1.06
C MET A 49 -10.25 11.02 -0.42
N GLY A 50 -11.13 10.10 -0.88
CA GLY A 50 -11.19 8.73 -0.36
C GLY A 50 -9.90 7.95 -0.62
N LYS A 51 -9.27 8.14 -1.79
CA LYS A 51 -7.97 7.53 -2.10
C LYS A 51 -6.85 8.11 -1.22
N ILE A 52 -6.91 9.41 -0.93
CA ILE A 52 -5.97 10.11 -0.04
C ILE A 52 -6.11 9.62 1.40
N ASP A 53 -7.33 9.56 1.91
CA ASP A 53 -7.62 9.07 3.26
C ASP A 53 -7.18 7.62 3.44
N CYS A 54 -7.37 6.78 2.42
CA CYS A 54 -6.85 5.41 2.41
C CYS A 54 -5.33 5.39 2.62
N VAL A 55 -4.56 6.21 1.87
CA VAL A 55 -3.11 6.29 2.04
C VAL A 55 -2.72 6.78 3.44
N ILE A 56 -3.41 7.79 3.98
CA ILE A 56 -3.17 8.30 5.34
C ILE A 56 -3.41 7.21 6.38
N GLN A 57 -4.48 6.43 6.24
CA GLN A 57 -4.80 5.32 7.16
C GLN A 57 -3.77 4.18 7.08
N GLN A 58 -3.34 3.80 5.87
CA GLN A 58 -2.31 2.77 5.69
C GLN A 58 -0.97 3.25 6.29
N ALA A 59 -0.57 4.49 6.01
CA ALA A 59 0.65 5.08 6.58
C ALA A 59 0.59 5.14 8.12
N GLY A 60 -0.56 5.54 8.68
CA GLY A 60 -0.79 5.56 10.13
C GLY A 60 -0.68 4.19 10.79
N SER A 61 -1.16 3.13 10.13
CA SER A 61 -1.05 1.74 10.62
C SER A 61 0.40 1.27 10.75
N HIS A 62 1.31 1.83 9.94
CA HIS A 62 2.76 1.60 10.00
C HIS A 62 3.52 2.70 10.76
N LYS A 63 2.82 3.61 11.45
CA LYS A 63 3.40 4.77 12.18
C LYS A 63 4.26 5.69 11.30
N ILE A 64 3.94 5.77 10.01
CA ILE A 64 4.62 6.63 9.06
C ILE A 64 3.99 8.02 9.11
N LEU A 65 4.81 9.05 9.29
CA LEU A 65 4.36 10.44 9.20
C LEU A 65 4.16 10.83 7.74
N VAL A 66 3.02 11.48 7.46
CA VAL A 66 2.66 11.94 6.13
C VAL A 66 2.41 13.44 6.12
N THR A 67 2.59 14.04 4.96
CA THR A 67 2.24 15.42 4.65
C THR A 67 1.10 15.42 3.64
N LEU A 68 0.03 16.18 3.93
CA LEU A 68 -1.09 16.40 3.03
C LEU A 68 -1.04 17.84 2.50
N LYS A 69 -1.13 18.00 1.19
CA LYS A 69 -1.29 19.28 0.49
C LYS A 69 -2.60 19.29 -0.28
N LYS A 70 -3.27 20.44 -0.29
CA LYS A 70 -4.51 20.71 -1.03
C LYS A 70 -4.27 21.90 -1.95
N THR A 71 -4.65 21.78 -3.21
CA THR A 71 -4.56 22.84 -4.22
C THR A 71 -5.93 23.04 -4.83
N GLU A 72 -6.48 24.25 -4.71
CA GLU A 72 -7.74 24.66 -5.33
C GLU A 72 -7.42 25.54 -6.53
N THR A 73 -7.91 25.19 -7.71
CA THR A 73 -7.68 26.00 -8.92
C THR A 73 -8.95 26.75 -9.27
N GLU A 74 -8.95 28.08 -9.08
CA GLU A 74 -10.08 28.91 -9.49
C GLU A 74 -10.16 28.97 -11.03
N VAL A 75 -11.29 28.58 -11.59
CA VAL A 75 -11.58 28.75 -13.01
C VAL A 75 -12.40 30.04 -13.15
N MET A 76 -11.77 31.11 -13.66
CA MET A 76 -12.48 32.37 -13.93
C MET A 76 -13.56 32.12 -14.99
N GLN A 77 -14.83 32.28 -14.62
CA GLN A 77 -15.95 32.31 -15.55
C GLN A 77 -16.19 33.74 -16.03
N THR A 78 -16.24 33.93 -17.35
CA THR A 78 -16.44 35.24 -18.00
C THR A 78 -17.89 35.50 -18.42
N ALA A 79 -18.85 34.63 -18.07
CA ALA A 79 -20.25 34.74 -18.52
C ALA A 79 -21.20 35.26 -17.41
N PRO A 80 -21.92 36.38 -17.63
CA PRO A 80 -22.94 36.86 -16.70
C PRO A 80 -24.08 35.84 -16.53
N GLY A 81 -24.40 35.48 -15.29
CA GLY A 81 -25.51 34.57 -14.97
C GLY A 81 -25.18 33.07 -14.99
N ALA A 82 -23.90 32.70 -15.17
CA ALA A 82 -23.47 31.31 -15.04
C ALA A 82 -23.50 30.84 -13.56
N PRO A 83 -23.84 29.56 -13.29
CA PRO A 83 -23.77 29.00 -11.95
C PRO A 83 -22.33 29.07 -11.43
N ALA A 84 -22.18 29.30 -10.11
CA ALA A 84 -20.88 29.42 -9.46
C ALA A 84 -19.91 28.31 -9.93
N PRO A 85 -18.67 28.66 -10.35
CA PRO A 85 -17.74 27.70 -10.89
C PRO A 85 -17.46 26.60 -9.86
N ARG A 86 -17.53 25.34 -10.29
CA ARG A 86 -16.97 24.23 -9.51
C ARG A 86 -15.45 24.43 -9.48
N ILE A 87 -14.89 24.63 -8.30
CA ILE A 87 -13.45 24.77 -8.10
C ILE A 87 -12.84 23.36 -8.04
N PRO A 88 -12.12 22.89 -9.08
CA PRO A 88 -11.40 21.63 -8.99
C PRO A 88 -10.40 21.67 -7.84
N THR A 89 -10.45 20.66 -7.00
CA THR A 89 -9.55 20.48 -5.86
C THR A 89 -8.65 19.28 -6.12
N GLN A 90 -7.34 19.50 -6.05
CA GLN A 90 -6.32 18.46 -6.14
C GLN A 90 -5.71 18.23 -4.76
N TYR A 91 -5.52 16.97 -4.39
CA TYR A 91 -4.87 16.57 -3.16
C TYR A 91 -3.58 15.83 -3.46
N VAL A 92 -2.56 16.08 -2.64
CA VAL A 92 -1.28 15.36 -2.69
C VAL A 92 -0.93 14.91 -1.28
N VAL A 93 -0.83 13.60 -1.07
CA VAL A 93 -0.27 13.03 0.15
C VAL A 93 1.12 12.48 -0.14
N SER A 94 2.06 12.71 0.75
CA SER A 94 3.44 12.22 0.63
C SER A 94 3.99 11.78 1.98
N GLY A 95 4.82 10.74 1.99
CA GLY A 95 5.48 10.26 3.20
C GLY A 95 6.87 9.72 2.93
N MET A 96 7.66 9.63 4.00
CA MET A 96 8.99 9.00 4.00
C MET A 96 9.06 8.01 5.15
N TRP A 97 9.54 6.81 4.87
CA TRP A 97 9.67 5.73 5.85
C TRP A 97 11.07 5.15 5.82
N GLU A 98 11.74 5.14 6.98
CA GLU A 98 13.01 4.42 7.15
C GLU A 98 12.72 2.93 7.37
N VAL A 99 13.05 2.12 6.37
CA VAL A 99 12.91 0.66 6.44
C VAL A 99 14.14 0.10 7.13
N ARG A 100 13.96 -0.37 8.37
CA ARG A 100 15.05 -0.89 9.23
C ARG A 100 15.11 -2.42 9.30
N GLY A 101 14.18 -3.13 8.64
CA GLY A 101 13.95 -4.57 8.85
C GLY A 101 13.37 -5.33 7.65
N ASP A 102 12.72 -6.44 7.94
CA ASP A 102 12.32 -7.50 7.01
C ASP A 102 11.41 -7.00 5.86
N SER A 103 11.62 -7.55 4.67
CA SER A 103 10.99 -7.14 3.41
C SER A 103 9.46 -7.28 3.39
N ALA A 104 8.88 -7.99 4.36
CA ALA A 104 7.47 -8.31 4.43
C ALA A 104 6.59 -7.09 4.74
N GLU A 105 6.96 -6.24 5.72
CA GLU A 105 6.16 -5.04 6.05
C GLU A 105 6.20 -4.03 4.91
N LEU A 106 7.36 -3.88 4.26
CA LEU A 106 7.52 -3.05 3.06
C LEU A 106 6.63 -3.54 1.91
N SER A 107 6.62 -4.86 1.68
CA SER A 107 5.79 -5.48 0.65
C SER A 107 4.30 -5.32 0.95
N GLN A 108 3.90 -5.47 2.22
CA GLN A 108 2.51 -5.28 2.64
C GLN A 108 2.08 -3.82 2.48
N PHE A 109 2.90 -2.88 2.90
CA PHE A 109 2.61 -1.46 2.74
C PHE A 109 2.53 -1.06 1.27
N SER A 110 3.45 -1.52 0.42
CA SER A 110 3.42 -1.26 -1.03
C SER A 110 2.15 -1.81 -1.68
N LYS A 111 1.69 -3.01 -1.27
CA LYS A 111 0.42 -3.58 -1.74
C LYS A 111 -0.76 -2.74 -1.27
N ALA A 112 -0.78 -2.31 -0.02
CA ALA A 112 -1.84 -1.47 0.53
C ALA A 112 -1.96 -0.13 -0.21
N LEU A 113 -0.83 0.53 -0.52
CA LEU A 113 -0.81 1.75 -1.33
C LEU A 113 -1.39 1.52 -2.74
N THR A 114 -1.05 0.39 -3.37
CA THR A 114 -1.57 0.02 -4.69
C THR A 114 -3.09 -0.20 -4.67
N THR A 115 -3.62 -0.80 -3.60
CA THR A 115 -5.07 -0.95 -3.40
C THR A 115 -5.77 0.40 -3.24
N CYS A 116 -5.17 1.35 -2.51
CA CYS A 116 -5.72 2.70 -2.38
C CYS A 116 -5.81 3.42 -3.74
N GLN A 117 -4.85 3.21 -4.63
CA GLN A 117 -4.85 3.79 -5.97
C GLN A 117 -5.90 3.14 -6.89
N SER A 118 -6.04 1.81 -6.78
CA SER A 118 -6.84 0.98 -7.70
C SER A 118 -8.34 0.91 -7.33
N SER A 119 -8.77 1.62 -6.29
CA SER A 119 -10.18 1.65 -5.89
C SER A 119 -11.05 2.30 -7.00
N PRO A 120 -12.23 1.73 -7.32
CA PRO A 120 -13.03 2.14 -8.47
C PRO A 120 -13.59 3.56 -8.31
N GLY A 121 -13.31 4.41 -9.29
CA GLY A 121 -13.70 5.82 -9.34
C GLY A 121 -12.54 6.70 -9.81
N ASP A 122 -12.73 7.40 -10.93
CA ASP A 122 -11.84 8.37 -11.59
C ASP A 122 -10.38 7.93 -11.91
N ASP A 123 -9.98 8.19 -13.16
CA ASP A 123 -8.70 7.81 -13.79
C ASP A 123 -7.46 8.61 -13.30
N GLY A 124 -7.62 9.45 -12.28
CA GLY A 124 -6.66 10.51 -11.94
C GLY A 124 -5.75 10.26 -10.73
N ALA A 125 -5.49 9.00 -10.35
CA ALA A 125 -4.65 8.68 -9.20
C ALA A 125 -3.25 8.21 -9.64
N ASN A 126 -2.22 9.04 -9.43
CA ASN A 126 -0.84 8.68 -9.75
C ASN A 126 -0.04 8.45 -8.46
N LEU A 127 0.24 7.18 -8.15
CA LEU A 127 1.11 6.79 -7.05
C LEU A 127 2.56 6.72 -7.53
N THR A 128 3.44 7.54 -6.95
CA THR A 128 4.88 7.41 -7.12
C THR A 128 5.47 6.78 -5.86
N THR A 129 6.25 5.71 -6.02
CA THR A 129 7.05 5.10 -4.95
C THR A 129 8.52 5.07 -5.35
N THR A 130 9.41 5.43 -4.44
CA THR A 130 10.85 5.40 -4.68
C THR A 130 11.53 4.81 -3.47
N PHE A 131 12.41 3.84 -3.70
CA PHE A 131 13.18 3.19 -2.65
C PHE A 131 14.67 3.47 -2.85
N THR A 132 15.31 4.01 -1.83
CA THR A 132 16.75 4.31 -1.82
C THR A 132 17.43 3.48 -0.74
N THR A 133 18.44 2.70 -1.12
CA THR A 133 19.29 1.95 -0.19
C THR A 133 20.34 2.87 0.43
N LYS A 134 20.54 2.82 1.75
CA LYS A 134 21.68 3.51 2.39
C LYS A 134 22.97 2.74 2.02
N SER A 135 23.91 3.41 1.36
CA SER A 135 25.25 2.88 1.03
C SER A 135 26.18 2.91 2.24
#